data_AF-A0A8S2G8T7-F1
#
_entry.id   AF-A0A8S2G8T7-F1
#
_cell.length_a   1.000
_cell.length_b   1.000
_cell.length_c   1.000
_cell.angle_alpha   90.00
_cell.angle_beta   90.00
_cell.angle_gamma   90.00
#
_symmetry.space_group_name_H-M   'P 1'
#
loop_
_entity.id
_entity.type
_entity.pdbx_description
1 polymer ?
#
loop_
_entity_poly.entity_id
_entity_poly.type
_entity_poly.pdbx_seq_one_letter_code
_entity_poly.pdbx_strand_id
1 'polypeptide(L)'
;QPLVGLVQRYRNGIKGHMKLVITGLIKNYLNIETLFQFGQYDKCLTVLREKHKIDMHRVVELVFSHANYPSKNALVVMLIDLLFARDPTLTDELTTLLGELTILNNQKNAKVALKARQVLIAFQQPPYELRHNQMESIFLSAIDMYGHKLCQDNLQVR
;
A
#
# COMPACT_ATOMS: atom_id res chain seq x y z
N GLN A 1 -21.09 7.50 -23.03
CA GLN A 1 -19.95 8.16 -23.71
C GLN A 1 -18.67 7.35 -23.52
N PRO A 2 -18.31 6.46 -24.47
CA PRO A 2 -17.16 5.56 -24.32
C PRO A 2 -15.80 6.29 -24.43
N LEU A 3 -15.70 7.31 -25.29
CA LEU A 3 -14.44 8.04 -25.54
C LEU A 3 -13.98 8.86 -24.32
N VAL A 4 -14.91 9.58 -23.70
CA VAL A 4 -14.62 10.40 -22.51
C VAL A 4 -14.13 9.53 -21.35
N GLY A 5 -14.75 8.37 -21.14
CA GLY A 5 -14.32 7.43 -20.11
C GLY A 5 -12.96 6.78 -20.38
N LEU A 6 -12.55 6.67 -21.65
CA LEU A 6 -11.21 6.24 -22.02
C LEU A 6 -10.17 7.33 -21.68
N VAL A 7 -10.43 8.57 -22.09
CA VAL A 7 -9.55 9.72 -21.80
C VAL A 7 -9.36 9.91 -20.30
N GLN A 8 -10.43 9.82 -19.51
CA GLN A 8 -10.35 9.92 -18.05
C GLN A 8 -9.49 8.82 -17.43
N ARG A 9 -9.60 7.58 -17.91
CA ARG A 9 -8.84 6.44 -17.42
C ARG A 9 -7.33 6.59 -17.61
N TYR A 10 -6.90 7.24 -18.70
CA TYR A 10 -5.50 7.42 -19.06
C TYR A 10 -4.97 8.83 -18.81
N ARG A 11 -5.71 9.69 -18.10
CA ARG A 11 -5.32 11.09 -17.84
C ARG A 11 -3.94 11.22 -17.17
N ASN A 12 -3.58 10.25 -16.33
CA ASN A 12 -2.30 10.19 -15.61
C ASN A 12 -1.28 9.29 -16.33
N GLY A 13 -1.46 9.07 -17.64
CA GLY A 13 -0.66 8.17 -18.46
C GLY A 13 -0.85 6.69 -18.11
N ILE A 14 -0.02 5.83 -18.73
CA ILE A 14 -0.08 4.37 -18.59
C ILE A 14 0.24 3.94 -17.16
N LYS A 15 1.23 4.58 -16.51
CA LYS A 15 1.59 4.30 -15.10
C LYS A 15 0.46 4.64 -14.15
N GLY A 16 -0.15 5.83 -14.32
CA GLY A 16 -1.29 6.24 -13.51
C GLY A 16 -2.50 5.33 -13.71
N HIS A 17 -2.79 4.92 -14.94
CA HIS A 17 -3.85 3.96 -15.22
C HIS A 17 -3.59 2.60 -14.55
N MET A 18 -2.37 2.07 -14.66
CA MET A 18 -1.99 0.82 -13.99
C MET A 18 -2.20 0.90 -12.48
N LYS A 19 -1.75 1.99 -11.85
CA LYS A 19 -1.96 2.22 -10.42
C LYS A 19 -3.44 2.26 -10.06
N LEU A 20 -4.26 2.99 -10.83
CA LEU A 20 -5.71 3.06 -10.63
C LEU A 20 -6.37 1.67 -10.71
N VAL A 21 -5.99 0.85 -11.69
CA VAL A 21 -6.54 -0.51 -11.85
C VAL A 21 -6.15 -1.39 -10.67
N ILE A 22 -4.87 -1.40 -10.28
CA ILE A 22 -4.39 -2.22 -9.16
C ILE A 22 -5.07 -1.79 -7.85
N THR A 23 -5.12 -0.48 -7.58
CA THR A 23 -5.84 0.09 -6.43
C THR A 23 -7.31 -0.32 -6.43
N GLY A 24 -7.99 -0.28 -7.59
CA GLY A 24 -9.37 -0.71 -7.72
C GLY A 24 -9.58 -2.19 -7.40
N LEU A 25 -8.67 -3.06 -7.84
CA LEU A 25 -8.72 -4.50 -7.54
C LEU A 25 -8.52 -4.77 -6.04
N ILE A 26 -7.58 -4.09 -5.39
CA ILE A 26 -7.33 -4.21 -3.95
C ILE A 26 -8.53 -3.67 -3.14
N LYS A 27 -9.14 -2.55 -3.56
CA LYS A 27 -10.37 -2.03 -2.95
C LYS A 27 -11.53 -3.03 -3.06
N ASN A 28 -11.71 -3.66 -4.22
CA ASN A 28 -12.73 -4.70 -4.40
C ASN A 28 -12.50 -5.89 -3.48
N TYR A 29 -11.25 -6.31 -3.30
CA TYR A 29 -10.89 -7.33 -2.32
C TYR A 29 -11.29 -6.91 -0.89
N LEU A 30 -10.89 -5.71 -0.46
CA LEU A 30 -11.20 -5.16 0.87
C LEU A 30 -12.70 -5.08 1.13
N ASN A 31 -13.47 -4.55 0.18
CA ASN A 31 -14.92 -4.42 0.29
C ASN A 31 -15.63 -5.75 0.58
N ILE A 32 -15.06 -6.87 0.13
CA ILE A 32 -15.61 -8.19 0.37
C ILE A 32 -15.09 -8.73 1.70
N GLU A 33 -13.77 -8.74 1.89
CA GLU A 33 -13.16 -9.39 3.07
C GLU A 33 -13.45 -8.68 4.39
N THR A 34 -13.74 -7.38 4.37
CA THR A 34 -14.17 -6.60 5.55
C THR A 34 -15.52 -7.08 6.10
N LEU A 35 -16.43 -7.56 5.23
CA LEU A 35 -17.73 -8.08 5.64
C LEU A 35 -17.62 -9.38 6.44
N PHE A 36 -16.50 -10.09 6.32
CA PHE A 36 -16.23 -11.38 6.98
C PHE A 36 -15.20 -11.28 8.11
N GLN A 37 -14.93 -10.08 8.64
CA GLN A 37 -14.03 -9.88 9.79
C GLN A 37 -14.74 -10.01 11.15
N PHE A 38 -16.06 -9.83 11.21
CA PHE A 38 -16.78 -9.66 12.48
C PHE A 38 -17.31 -10.97 13.05
N GLY A 39 -16.47 -11.67 13.81
CA GLY A 39 -16.87 -12.84 14.57
C GLY A 39 -16.99 -14.11 13.72
N GLN A 40 -17.92 -15.00 14.11
CA GLN A 40 -18.13 -16.27 13.43
C GLN A 40 -18.82 -16.08 12.08
N TYR A 41 -18.55 -16.99 11.15
CA TYR A 41 -19.06 -16.94 9.79
C TYR A 41 -20.59 -16.81 9.70
N ASP A 42 -21.34 -17.57 10.50
CA ASP A 42 -22.81 -17.51 10.54
C ASP A 42 -23.36 -16.14 10.97
N LYS A 43 -22.64 -15.44 11.87
CA LYS A 43 -23.01 -14.08 12.28
C LYS A 43 -22.81 -13.11 11.12
N CYS A 44 -21.69 -13.21 10.41
CA CYS A 44 -21.43 -12.41 9.21
C CYS A 44 -22.52 -12.64 8.14
N LEU A 45 -22.91 -13.89 7.90
CA LEU A 45 -23.97 -14.23 6.95
C LEU A 45 -25.33 -13.65 7.35
N THR A 46 -25.67 -13.72 8.64
CA THR A 46 -26.93 -13.15 9.16
C THR A 46 -26.97 -11.65 8.93
N VAL A 47 -25.89 -10.93 9.27
CA VAL A 47 -25.76 -9.49 9.01
C VAL A 47 -25.83 -9.17 7.52
N LEU A 48 -25.18 -9.98 6.68
CA LEU A 48 -25.15 -9.77 5.23
C LEU A 48 -26.54 -9.95 4.61
N ARG A 49 -27.28 -10.97 5.05
CA ARG A 49 -28.67 -11.23 4.65
C ARG A 49 -29.60 -10.11 5.09
N GLU A 50 -29.44 -9.59 6.30
CA GLU A 50 -30.20 -8.45 6.82
C GLU A 50 -29.91 -7.16 6.04
N LYS A 51 -28.66 -6.96 5.59
CA LYS A 51 -28.25 -5.79 4.79
C LYS A 51 -28.79 -5.85 3.36
N HIS A 52 -28.96 -7.04 2.79
CA HIS A 52 -29.35 -7.26 1.40
C HIS A 52 -30.68 -8.05 1.27
N LYS A 53 -31.69 -7.72 2.10
CA LYS A 53 -32.99 -8.43 2.13
C LYS A 53 -33.71 -8.49 0.77
N ILE A 54 -33.58 -7.43 -0.02
CA ILE A 54 -34.27 -7.27 -1.30
C ILE A 54 -33.47 -7.93 -2.43
N ASP A 55 -32.14 -8.05 -2.28
CA ASP A 55 -31.24 -8.57 -3.31
C ASP A 55 -30.40 -9.73 -2.74
N MET A 56 -31.03 -10.90 -2.68
CA MET A 56 -30.36 -12.12 -2.22
C MET A 56 -29.28 -12.60 -3.20
N HIS A 57 -29.38 -12.22 -4.48
CA HIS A 57 -28.36 -12.56 -5.47
C HIS A 57 -27.01 -11.93 -5.08
N ARG A 58 -27.03 -10.69 -4.59
CA ARG A 58 -25.83 -10.02 -4.10
C ARG A 58 -25.17 -10.75 -2.92
N VAL A 59 -25.96 -11.31 -2.02
CA VAL A 59 -25.44 -12.10 -0.88
C VAL A 59 -24.68 -13.32 -1.40
N VAL A 60 -25.25 -14.04 -2.38
CA VAL A 60 -24.62 -15.22 -2.99
C VAL A 60 -23.30 -14.86 -3.66
N GLU A 61 -23.24 -13.77 -4.43
CA GLU A 61 -22.00 -13.30 -5.06
C GLU A 61 -20.88 -13.01 -4.05
N LEU A 62 -21.22 -12.34 -2.94
CA LEU A 62 -20.27 -11.98 -1.90
C LEU A 62 -19.73 -13.22 -1.17
N VAL A 63 -20.62 -14.16 -0.85
CA VAL A 63 -20.26 -15.45 -0.25
C VAL A 63 -19.37 -16.26 -1.21
N PHE A 64 -19.74 -16.34 -2.48
CA PHE A 64 -18.96 -17.06 -3.49
C PHE A 64 -17.57 -16.45 -3.68
N SER A 65 -17.46 -15.12 -3.66
CA SER A 65 -16.16 -14.45 -3.70
C SER A 65 -15.32 -14.73 -2.45
N HIS A 66 -15.92 -14.73 -1.25
CA HIS A 66 -15.21 -15.05 -0.02
C HIS A 66 -14.77 -16.52 0.06
N ALA A 67 -15.53 -17.46 -0.53
CA ALA A 67 -15.16 -18.88 -0.56
C ALA A 67 -13.80 -19.11 -1.26
N ASN A 68 -13.47 -18.29 -2.26
CA ASN A 68 -12.22 -18.35 -3.02
C ASN A 68 -11.13 -17.40 -2.49
N TYR A 69 -11.15 -17.07 -1.20
CA TYR A 69 -10.15 -16.19 -0.57
C TYR A 69 -8.68 -16.62 -0.78
N PRO A 70 -8.28 -17.91 -0.85
CA PRO A 70 -6.86 -18.26 -1.01
C PRO A 70 -6.25 -17.70 -2.30
N SER A 71 -6.95 -17.85 -3.42
CA SER A 71 -6.52 -17.33 -4.72
C SER A 71 -6.54 -15.81 -4.75
N LYS A 72 -7.56 -15.18 -4.15
CA LYS A 72 -7.63 -13.71 -4.00
C LYS A 72 -6.45 -13.17 -3.18
N ASN A 73 -6.09 -13.85 -2.09
CA ASN A 73 -5.02 -13.43 -1.20
C ASN A 73 -3.67 -13.50 -1.92
N ALA A 74 -3.42 -14.58 -2.67
CA ALA A 74 -2.23 -14.70 -3.50
C ALA A 74 -2.16 -13.59 -4.56
N LEU A 75 -3.27 -13.31 -5.24
CA LEU A 75 -3.35 -12.24 -6.23
C LEU A 75 -3.05 -10.87 -5.62
N VAL A 76 -3.66 -10.53 -4.48
CA VAL A 76 -3.43 -9.24 -3.81
C VAL A 76 -1.97 -9.08 -3.37
N VAL A 77 -1.36 -10.13 -2.82
CA VAL A 77 0.08 -10.09 -2.47
C VAL A 77 0.92 -9.81 -3.72
N MET A 78 0.69 -10.53 -4.82
CA MET A 78 1.42 -10.31 -6.08
C MET A 78 1.20 -8.91 -6.66
N LEU A 79 -0.02 -8.37 -6.56
CA LEU A 79 -0.34 -7.02 -7.02
C LEU A 79 0.38 -5.95 -6.20
N ILE A 80 0.46 -6.13 -4.87
CA ILE A 80 1.24 -5.26 -3.98
C ILE A 80 2.72 -5.34 -4.35
N ASP A 81 3.27 -6.54 -4.53
CA ASP A 81 4.67 -6.73 -4.96
C ASP A 81 4.98 -6.04 -6.28
N LEU A 82 4.14 -6.23 -7.29
CA LEU A 82 4.34 -5.64 -8.62
C LEU A 82 4.27 -4.11 -8.60
N LEU A 83 3.38 -3.54 -7.78
CA LEU A 83 3.23 -2.09 -7.65
C LEU A 83 4.52 -1.48 -7.09
N PHE A 84 5.03 -2.03 -5.99
CA PHE A 84 6.19 -1.47 -5.29
C PHE A 84 7.54 -1.88 -5.89
N ALA A 85 7.60 -2.96 -6.68
CA ALA A 85 8.80 -3.30 -7.44
C ALA A 85 9.05 -2.34 -8.61
N ARG A 86 7.99 -1.78 -9.21
CA ARG A 86 8.09 -0.91 -10.38
C ARG A 86 8.11 0.58 -10.04
N ASP A 87 7.39 0.96 -8.98
CA ASP A 87 7.25 2.36 -8.61
C ASP A 87 7.24 2.47 -7.07
N PRO A 88 8.36 2.86 -6.45
CA PRO A 88 8.44 3.03 -5.00
C PRO A 88 7.78 4.34 -4.53
N THR A 89 6.77 4.87 -5.23
CA THR A 89 6.03 6.04 -4.74
C THR A 89 4.79 5.62 -3.95
N LEU A 90 4.84 5.87 -2.64
CA LEU A 90 3.68 5.72 -1.76
C LEU A 90 2.86 7.01 -1.78
N THR A 91 1.71 7.00 -2.44
CA THR A 91 0.73 8.09 -2.39
C THR A 91 -0.21 7.93 -1.20
N ASP A 92 -0.76 9.02 -0.67
CA ASP A 92 -1.69 9.00 0.47
C ASP A 92 -2.84 7.99 0.30
N GLU A 93 -3.47 7.93 -0.87
CA GLU A 93 -4.54 6.95 -1.15
C GLU A 93 -4.08 5.50 -0.95
N LEU A 94 -2.84 5.19 -1.35
CA LEU A 94 -2.27 3.86 -1.23
C LEU A 94 -1.85 3.57 0.21
N THR A 95 -1.34 4.58 0.92
CA THR A 95 -1.07 4.49 2.37
C THR A 95 -2.34 4.13 3.14
N THR A 96 -3.46 4.83 2.87
CA THR A 96 -4.76 4.54 3.48
C THR A 96 -5.22 3.12 3.14
N LEU A 97 -5.14 2.72 1.87
CA LEU A 97 -5.55 1.40 1.41
C LEU A 97 -4.75 0.26 2.07
N LEU A 98 -3.43 0.40 2.13
CA LEU A 98 -2.57 -0.55 2.82
C LEU A 98 -2.87 -0.57 4.32
N GLY A 99 -3.15 0.59 4.92
CA GLY A 99 -3.59 0.71 6.30
C GLY A 99 -4.83 -0.13 6.57
N GLU A 100 -5.86 -0.02 5.74
CA GLU A 100 -7.08 -0.84 5.82
C GLU A 100 -6.79 -2.33 5.70
N LEU A 101 -5.88 -2.75 4.81
CA LEU A 101 -5.44 -4.14 4.70
C LEU A 101 -4.77 -4.66 5.99
N THR A 102 -4.04 -3.81 6.72
CA THR A 102 -3.37 -4.23 7.96
C THR A 102 -4.33 -4.49 9.13
N ILE A 103 -5.57 -3.98 9.04
CA ILE A 103 -6.60 -4.12 10.08
C ILE A 103 -7.39 -5.44 9.90
N LEU A 104 -7.24 -6.13 8.76
CA LEU A 104 -7.82 -7.46 8.57
C LEU A 104 -7.23 -8.45 9.58
N ASN A 105 -8.04 -8.87 10.55
CA ASN A 105 -7.62 -9.69 11.70
C ASN A 105 -7.92 -11.19 11.52
N ASN A 106 -8.65 -11.57 10.48
CA ASN A 106 -8.90 -12.98 10.18
C ASN A 106 -7.61 -13.69 9.74
N GLN A 107 -7.30 -14.85 10.35
CA GLN A 107 -6.13 -15.67 10.02
C GLN A 107 -6.02 -15.99 8.52
N LYS A 108 -7.16 -16.16 7.84
CA LYS A 108 -7.23 -16.38 6.39
C LYS A 108 -6.50 -15.31 5.60
N ASN A 109 -6.57 -14.05 6.06
CA ASN A 109 -6.06 -12.86 5.36
C ASN A 109 -4.73 -12.36 5.94
N ALA A 110 -4.16 -13.08 6.92
CA ALA A 110 -2.94 -12.67 7.64
C ALA A 110 -1.74 -12.43 6.71
N LYS A 111 -1.59 -13.23 5.65
CA LYS A 111 -0.51 -13.03 4.66
C LYS A 111 -0.61 -11.68 3.94
N VAL A 112 -1.83 -11.27 3.57
CA VAL A 112 -2.09 -9.99 2.91
C VAL A 112 -1.83 -8.84 3.88
N ALA A 113 -2.35 -8.94 5.10
CA ALA A 113 -2.17 -7.92 6.14
C ALA A 113 -0.68 -7.74 6.51
N LEU A 114 0.07 -8.85 6.63
CA LEU A 114 1.51 -8.82 6.87
C LEU A 114 2.26 -8.15 5.73
N LYS A 115 1.92 -8.48 4.48
CA LYS A 115 2.54 -7.87 3.31
C LYS A 115 2.32 -6.36 3.25
N ALA A 116 1.08 -5.92 3.48
CA ALA A 116 0.74 -4.49 3.54
C ALA A 116 1.54 -3.78 4.65
N ARG A 117 1.70 -4.41 5.82
CA ARG A 117 2.50 -3.87 6.92
C ARG A 117 3.98 -3.77 6.57
N GLN A 118 4.56 -4.79 5.95
CA GLN A 118 5.97 -4.78 5.51
C GLN A 118 6.25 -3.61 4.56
N VAL A 119 5.34 -3.37 3.61
CA VAL A 119 5.43 -2.26 2.67
C VAL A 119 5.36 -0.92 3.42
N LEU A 120 4.35 -0.72 4.28
CA LEU A 120 4.23 0.54 5.04
C LEU A 120 5.47 0.84 5.88
N ILE A 121 6.05 -0.18 6.54
CA ILE A 121 7.29 -0.03 7.30
C ILE A 121 8.46 0.33 6.37
N ALA A 122 8.58 -0.32 5.22
CA ALA A 122 9.65 -0.04 4.26
C ALA A 122 9.62 1.41 3.74
N PHE A 123 8.43 2.01 3.61
CA PHE A 123 8.25 3.41 3.20
C PHE A 123 8.37 4.43 4.33
N GLN A 124 8.21 4.01 5.59
CA GLN A 124 8.52 4.84 6.75
C GLN A 124 10.03 4.97 7.00
N GLN A 125 10.83 4.03 6.49
CA GLN A 125 12.29 4.11 6.55
C GLN A 125 12.84 4.85 5.32
N PRO A 126 13.75 5.83 5.47
CA PRO A 126 14.33 6.49 4.32
C PRO A 126 15.09 5.47 3.45
N PRO A 127 14.92 5.54 2.11
CA PRO A 127 15.60 4.63 1.17
C PRO A 127 17.10 4.60 1.43
N TYR A 128 17.76 3.46 1.18
CA TYR A 128 19.20 3.30 1.41
C TYR A 128 20.02 4.41 0.73
N GLU A 129 19.70 4.78 -0.51
CA GLU A 129 20.39 5.85 -1.24
C GLU A 129 20.20 7.22 -0.57
N LEU A 130 19.00 7.53 -0.07
CA LEU A 130 18.76 8.78 0.63
C LEU A 130 19.50 8.81 1.97
N ARG A 131 19.57 7.68 2.67
CA ARG A 131 20.40 7.52 3.88
C ARG A 131 21.89 7.64 3.56
N HIS A 132 22.35 7.06 2.46
CA HIS A 132 23.73 7.14 2.02
C HIS A 132 24.10 8.59 1.69
N ASN A 133 23.28 9.30 0.91
CA ASN A 133 23.51 10.70 0.56
C ASN A 133 23.39 11.62 1.78
N GLN A 134 22.49 11.33 2.72
CA GLN A 134 22.44 12.04 4.01
C GLN A 134 23.70 11.78 4.83
N MET A 135 24.17 10.54 4.89
CA MET A 135 25.40 10.18 5.59
C MET A 135 26.62 10.83 4.94
N GLU A 136 26.70 10.83 3.61
CA GLU A 136 27.72 11.54 2.82
C GLU A 136 27.68 13.03 3.09
N SER A 137 26.49 13.66 3.05
CA SER A 137 26.32 15.08 3.37
C SER A 137 26.74 15.40 4.80
N ILE A 138 26.43 14.53 5.78
CA ILE A 138 26.88 14.68 7.16
C ILE A 138 28.40 14.60 7.23
N PHE A 139 29.02 13.59 6.60
CA PHE A 139 30.48 13.44 6.57
C PHE A 139 31.18 14.62 5.89
N LEU A 140 30.72 15.03 4.71
CA LEU A 140 31.28 16.15 3.97
C LEU A 140 31.13 17.47 4.74
N SER A 141 29.98 17.72 5.37
CA SER A 141 29.77 18.92 6.18
C SER A 141 30.66 18.96 7.43
N ALA A 142 30.93 17.80 8.05
CA ALA A 142 31.89 17.72 9.14
C ALA A 142 33.32 18.01 8.65
N ILE A 143 33.75 17.40 7.53
CA ILE A 143 35.08 17.63 6.97
C ILE A 143 35.28 19.10 6.60
N ASP A 144 34.29 19.75 6.00
CA ASP A 144 34.32 21.18 5.67
C ASP A 144 34.45 22.05 6.94
N MET A 145 33.64 21.77 7.96
CA MET A 145 33.65 22.49 9.23
C MET A 145 34.96 22.33 10.02
N TYR A 146 35.58 21.14 9.99
CA TYR A 146 36.87 20.89 10.65
C TYR A 146 38.07 21.34 9.80
N GLY A 147 37.98 21.25 8.47
CA GLY A 147 38.99 21.76 7.54
C GLY A 147 39.14 23.28 7.66
N HIS A 148 38.02 24.00 7.81
CA HIS A 148 38.04 25.45 8.00
C HIS A 148 38.58 25.87 9.38
N LYS A 149 38.38 25.07 10.43
CA LYS A 149 39.00 25.27 11.75
C LYS A 149 40.53 25.05 11.71
N LEU A 150 40.99 24.01 11.02
CA LEU A 150 42.43 23.77 10.82
C LEU A 150 43.08 24.88 9.98
N CYS A 151 42.39 25.46 8.99
CA CYS A 151 42.90 26.61 8.24
C CYS A 151 42.91 27.91 9.07
N GLN A 152 42.00 28.09 10.02
CA GLN A 152 42.01 29.26 10.92
C GLN A 152 43.14 29.21 11.96
N ASP A 153 43.43 28.03 12.53
CA ASP A 153 44.50 27.88 13.53
C ASP A 153 45.91 28.00 12.92
N ASN A 154 46.07 27.74 11.62
CA ASN A 154 47.35 27.90 10.91
C ASN A 154 47.62 29.33 10.42
N LEU A 155 46.67 30.27 10.57
CA LEU A 155 46.83 31.67 10.15
C LEU A 155 47.22 32.62 11.30
N GLN A 156 47.44 32.13 12.52
CA GLN A 156 48.06 32.90 13.60
C GLN A 156 49.55 32.62 13.69
N VAL A 157 50.32 33.14 12.73
CA VAL A 157 51.77 33.30 12.89
C VAL A 157 52.14 34.76 12.64
N ARG A 158 52.44 35.43 13.76
CA ARG A 158 53.02 36.78 13.95
C ARG A 158 52.08 37.97 13.90
#